data_AF-A0A949IIS9-F1
#
_entry.id   AF-A0A949IIS9-F1
#
_cell.length_a   1.000
_cell.length_b   1.000
_cell.length_c   1.000
_cell.angle_alpha   90.00
_cell.angle_beta   90.00
_cell.angle_gamma   90.00
#
_symmetry.space_group_name_H-M   'P 1'
#
loop_
_entity.id
_entity.type
_entity.pdbx_description
1 polymer ?
#
loop_
_entity_poly.entity_id
_entity_poly.type
_entity_poly.pdbx_seq_one_letter_code
_entity_poly.pdbx_strand_id
1 'polypeptide(L)'
;MNKTIKNLASKTILTAAAILALNPLCLAGAAHAGMTDPYIIDQLQTTRVQLIRKESQLLRDQDDLKRQLDDLRRRNDGNVLSGSISDVSRRLDRTYSDLRQTQTAIRDVERTLL
;
A
#
# COMPACT_ATOMS: atom_id res chain seq x y z
N MET A 1 -35.79 14.68 40.97
CA MET A 1 -36.35 15.42 39.81
C MET A 1 -35.25 16.28 39.20
N ASN A 2 -35.03 16.07 37.90
CA ASN A 2 -33.92 16.54 37.07
C ASN A 2 -33.65 18.06 37.13
N LYS A 3 -32.38 18.44 37.36
CA LYS A 3 -31.85 19.76 37.04
C LYS A 3 -30.63 19.63 36.12
N THR A 4 -30.85 19.96 34.86
CA THR A 4 -30.04 20.89 34.06
C THR A 4 -28.53 20.63 33.96
N ILE A 5 -28.10 19.97 32.89
CA ILE A 5 -26.81 20.27 32.24
C ILE A 5 -27.11 20.52 30.75
N LYS A 6 -27.38 21.79 30.44
CA LYS A 6 -27.31 22.32 29.07
C LYS A 6 -25.87 22.73 28.81
N ASN A 7 -25.41 22.48 27.59
CA ASN A 7 -24.29 23.16 26.92
C ASN A 7 -22.90 23.05 27.55
N LEU A 8 -22.18 22.01 27.13
CA LEU A 8 -20.81 22.21 26.69
C LEU A 8 -20.77 21.98 25.17
N ALA A 9 -21.31 22.98 24.48
CA ALA A 9 -21.04 23.15 23.07
C ALA A 9 -19.53 23.31 22.86
N SER A 10 -19.10 22.89 21.68
CA SER A 10 -18.08 23.57 20.91
C SER A 10 -16.61 23.25 21.19
N LYS A 11 -16.04 22.62 20.15
CA LYS A 11 -14.70 22.83 19.60
C LYS A 11 -13.59 21.94 20.17
N THR A 12 -13.44 20.80 19.51
CA THR A 12 -12.17 20.34 18.91
C THR A 12 -12.58 19.27 17.89
N ILE A 13 -12.85 19.66 16.64
CA ILE A 13 -11.86 19.72 15.55
C ILE A 13 -11.35 18.30 15.26
N LEU A 14 -11.99 17.60 14.32
CA LEU A 14 -11.46 17.46 12.95
C LEU A 14 -10.19 16.61 12.91
N THR A 15 -10.32 15.30 12.72
CA THR A 15 -9.37 14.55 11.90
C THR A 15 -9.85 13.14 11.59
N ALA A 16 -9.74 12.80 10.30
CA ALA A 16 -9.57 11.45 9.77
C ALA A 16 -10.75 10.48 9.84
N ALA A 17 -11.77 10.75 9.02
CA ALA A 17 -12.50 9.69 8.32
C ALA A 17 -12.42 9.93 6.80
N ALA A 18 -11.20 10.13 6.29
CA ALA A 18 -10.89 10.03 4.87
C ALA A 18 -10.42 8.59 4.61
N ILE A 19 -11.34 7.63 4.69
CA ILE A 19 -11.03 6.23 4.39
C ILE A 19 -12.16 5.69 3.53
N LEU A 20 -11.77 5.26 2.32
CA LEU A 20 -12.49 4.41 1.39
C LEU A 20 -13.60 5.06 0.53
N ALA A 21 -13.22 6.08 -0.25
CA ALA A 21 -13.63 6.10 -1.66
C ALA A 21 -12.67 5.20 -2.47
N LEU A 22 -12.70 3.90 -2.18
CA LEU A 22 -12.23 2.90 -3.14
C LEU A 22 -13.19 3.00 -4.30
N ASN A 23 -12.74 3.63 -5.39
CA ASN A 23 -13.38 3.54 -6.69
C ASN A 23 -13.77 2.07 -6.90
N PRO A 24 -15.06 1.75 -7.11
CA PRO A 24 -15.36 0.45 -7.67
C PRO A 24 -14.70 0.47 -9.04
N LEU A 25 -13.72 -0.40 -9.21
CA LEU A 25 -13.37 -0.97 -10.49
C LEU A 25 -14.70 -1.12 -11.26
N CYS A 26 -14.86 -0.35 -12.33
CA CYS A 26 -15.76 -0.71 -13.41
C CYS A 26 -15.18 -1.97 -14.03
N LEU A 27 -15.48 -3.09 -13.37
CA LEU A 27 -15.37 -4.45 -13.88
C LEU A 27 -16.50 -4.63 -14.90
N ALA A 28 -16.37 -3.93 -16.03
CA ALA A 28 -17.21 -4.15 -17.20
C ALA A 28 -16.32 -4.79 -18.25
N GLY A 29 -16.45 -6.11 -18.38
CA GLY A 29 -15.88 -6.82 -19.53
C GLY A 29 -16.43 -6.22 -20.81
N ALA A 30 -15.53 -5.78 -21.68
CA ALA A 30 -15.80 -5.60 -23.09
C ALA A 30 -14.55 -6.06 -23.84
N ALA A 31 -14.72 -7.20 -24.51
CA ALA A 31 -14.05 -7.60 -25.74
C ALA A 31 -12.55 -7.31 -25.88
N HIS A 32 -11.78 -8.40 -25.96
CA HIS A 32 -10.54 -8.44 -26.72
C HIS A 32 -10.84 -7.97 -28.16
N ALA A 33 -10.53 -6.73 -28.46
CA ALA A 33 -10.42 -6.20 -29.81
C ALA A 33 -9.10 -5.43 -29.85
N GLY A 34 -8.19 -5.84 -30.73
CA GLY A 34 -6.77 -5.50 -30.71
C GLY A 34 -6.47 -4.07 -30.31
N MET A 35 -5.66 -3.90 -29.26
CA MET A 35 -5.11 -2.60 -28.88
C MET A 35 -4.17 -2.13 -30.00
N THR A 36 -4.76 -1.43 -30.95
CA THR A 36 -4.08 -0.76 -32.06
C THR A 36 -4.21 0.76 -31.91
N ASP A 37 -4.47 1.24 -30.69
CA ASP A 37 -4.40 2.66 -30.35
C ASP A 37 -3.03 2.96 -29.72
N PRO A 38 -2.16 3.70 -30.41
CA PRO A 38 -0.85 4.09 -29.90
C PRO A 38 -0.92 4.78 -28.54
N TYR A 39 -2.01 5.50 -28.25
CA TYR A 39 -2.20 6.18 -26.98
C TYR A 39 -2.32 5.19 -25.81
N ILE A 40 -3.05 4.08 -26.00
CA ILE A 40 -3.21 3.06 -24.97
C ILE A 40 -1.90 2.32 -24.73
N ILE A 41 -1.11 2.07 -25.78
CA ILE A 41 0.22 1.47 -25.66
C ILE A 41 1.15 2.38 -24.84
N ASP A 42 1.16 3.69 -25.12
CA ASP A 42 1.97 4.66 -24.36
C ASP A 42 1.56 4.73 -22.88
N GLN A 43 0.26 4.70 -22.60
CA GLN A 43 -0.25 4.61 -21.24
C GLN A 43 0.22 3.33 -20.53
N LEU A 44 0.10 2.17 -21.16
CA LEU A 44 0.54 0.89 -20.60
C LEU A 44 2.05 0.86 -20.36
N GLN A 45 2.85 1.42 -21.28
CA GLN A 45 4.30 1.57 -21.10
C GLN A 45 4.64 2.48 -19.92
N THR A 46 3.94 3.61 -19.80
CA THR A 46 4.09 4.52 -18.65
C THR A 46 3.74 3.82 -17.34
N THR A 47 2.62 3.10 -17.29
CA THR A 47 2.21 2.31 -16.12
C THR A 47 3.26 1.26 -15.77
N ARG A 48 3.81 0.54 -16.76
CA ARG A 48 4.87 -0.44 -16.56
C ARG A 48 6.09 0.19 -15.89
N VAL A 49 6.56 1.33 -16.39
CA VAL A 49 7.71 2.05 -15.80
C VAL A 49 7.43 2.47 -14.36
N GLN A 50 6.24 2.96 -14.06
CA GLN A 50 5.86 3.34 -12.69
C GLN A 50 5.83 2.13 -11.76
N LEU A 51 5.29 0.99 -12.21
CA LEU A 51 5.27 -0.25 -11.44
C LEU A 51 6.67 -0.80 -11.17
N ILE A 52 7.58 -0.77 -12.15
CA ILE A 52 8.98 -1.19 -11.98
C ILE A 52 9.71 -0.29 -10.96
N ARG A 53 9.48 1.03 -11.01
CA ARG A 53 10.02 1.96 -10.01
C ARG A 53 9.49 1.64 -8.61
N LYS A 54 8.19 1.36 -8.50
CA LYS A 54 7.56 0.98 -7.24
C LYS A 54 8.12 -0.34 -6.70
N GLU A 55 8.27 -1.36 -7.54
CA GLU A 55 8.90 -2.64 -7.16
C GLU A 55 10.32 -2.42 -6.63
N SER A 56 11.12 -1.62 -7.34
CA SER A 56 12.49 -1.30 -6.93
C SER A 56 12.53 -0.60 -5.56
N GLN A 57 11.58 0.30 -5.28
CA GLN A 57 11.47 0.94 -3.97
C GLN A 57 11.07 -0.07 -2.88
N LEU A 58 10.07 -0.92 -3.14
CA LEU A 58 9.61 -1.93 -2.19
C LEU A 58 10.70 -2.96 -1.85
N LEU A 59 11.57 -3.30 -2.81
CA LEU A 59 12.73 -4.15 -2.56
C LEU A 59 13.73 -3.49 -1.61
N ARG A 60 14.01 -2.19 -1.77
CA ARG A 60 14.87 -1.44 -0.84
C ARG A 60 14.25 -1.36 0.55
N ASP A 61 12.96 -1.04 0.62
CA ASP A 61 12.23 -0.97 1.89
C ASP A 61 12.24 -2.33 2.62
N GLN A 62 12.11 -3.43 1.86
CA GLN A 62 12.21 -4.78 2.42
C GLN A 62 13.59 -5.04 3.04
N ASP A 63 14.67 -4.71 2.34
CA ASP A 63 16.03 -4.91 2.82
C ASP A 63 16.32 -4.05 4.06
N ASP A 64 15.85 -2.80 4.07
CA ASP A 64 16.00 -1.90 5.22
C ASP A 64 15.21 -2.41 6.43
N LEU A 65 13.97 -2.87 6.23
CA LEU A 65 13.16 -3.46 7.30
C LEU A 65 13.78 -4.75 7.85
N LYS A 66 14.38 -5.60 7.00
CA LYS A 66 15.13 -6.78 7.44
C LYS A 66 16.31 -6.39 8.32
N ARG A 67 17.12 -5.41 7.91
CA ARG A 67 18.24 -4.91 8.71
C ARG A 67 17.78 -4.36 10.05
N GLN A 68 16.70 -3.56 10.06
CA GLN A 68 16.10 -3.03 11.29
C GLN A 68 15.62 -4.15 12.21
N LEU A 69 14.97 -5.18 11.66
CA LEU A 69 14.49 -6.32 12.42
C LEU A 69 15.66 -7.10 13.07
N ASP A 70 16.72 -7.34 12.31
CA ASP A 70 17.92 -8.02 12.79
C ASP A 70 18.62 -7.22 13.89
N ASP A 71 18.74 -5.89 13.72
CA ASP A 71 19.30 -5.00 14.73
C ASP A 71 18.47 -4.97 16.01
N LEU A 72 17.14 -4.92 15.88
CA LEU A 72 16.23 -4.97 17.04
C LEU A 72 16.35 -6.31 17.77
N ARG A 73 16.39 -7.43 17.05
CA ARG A 73 16.56 -8.76 17.63
C ARG A 73 17.89 -8.90 18.37
N ARG A 74 18.97 -8.35 17.82
CA ARG A 74 20.30 -8.34 18.46
C ARG A 74 20.34 -7.53 19.74
N ARG A 75 19.55 -6.46 19.84
CA ARG A 75 19.49 -5.55 21.00
C ARG A 75 18.39 -5.92 22.00
N ASN A 76 17.62 -6.97 21.74
CA ASN A 76 16.45 -7.33 22.54
C ASN A 76 16.85 -8.08 23.82
N ASP A 77 17.48 -7.36 24.74
CA ASP A 77 17.75 -7.87 26.08
C ASP A 77 16.43 -7.93 26.87
N GLY A 78 16.05 -9.12 27.32
CA GLY A 78 14.89 -9.31 28.22
C GLY A 78 13.52 -8.95 27.61
N ASN A 79 13.35 -9.05 26.28
CA ASN A 79 12.07 -8.82 25.58
C ASN A 79 11.51 -7.37 25.61
N VAL A 80 12.33 -6.39 26.00
CA VAL A 80 11.93 -4.97 26.04
C VAL A 80 11.53 -4.44 24.65
N LEU A 81 12.13 -4.96 23.58
CA LEU A 81 11.90 -4.50 22.20
C LEU A 81 10.85 -5.33 21.44
N SER A 82 10.13 -6.23 22.13
CA SER A 82 9.14 -7.13 21.52
C SER A 82 8.06 -6.39 20.72
N GLY A 83 7.58 -5.23 21.20
CA GLY A 83 6.63 -4.38 20.48
C GLY A 83 7.21 -3.86 19.16
N SER A 84 8.41 -3.27 19.19
CA SER A 84 9.08 -2.76 18.00
C SER A 84 9.41 -3.87 16.99
N ILE A 85 9.82 -5.06 17.46
CA ILE A 85 10.04 -6.22 16.59
C ILE A 85 8.73 -6.62 15.90
N SER A 86 7.61 -6.66 16.64
CA SER A 86 6.28 -6.95 16.08
C SER A 86 5.86 -5.92 15.03
N ASP A 87 6.08 -4.63 15.31
CA ASP A 87 5.74 -3.56 14.38
C ASP A 87 6.57 -3.60 13.09
N VAL A 88 7.89 -3.81 13.19
CA VAL A 88 8.75 -3.97 12.01
C VAL A 88 8.39 -5.23 11.23
N SER A 89 8.05 -6.33 11.91
CA SER A 89 7.59 -7.57 11.25
C SER A 89 6.30 -7.32 10.45
N ARG A 90 5.31 -6.64 11.04
CA ARG A 90 4.05 -6.28 10.36
C ARG A 90 4.28 -5.38 9.16
N ARG A 91 5.22 -4.44 9.26
CA ARG A 91 5.60 -3.58 8.12
C ARG A 91 6.24 -4.41 7.01
N LEU A 92 7.13 -5.34 7.37
CA LEU A 92 7.77 -6.24 6.43
C LEU A 92 6.74 -7.13 5.70
N ASP A 93 5.76 -7.68 6.42
CA ASP A 93 4.66 -8.47 5.83
C ASP A 93 3.82 -7.66 4.83
N ARG A 94 3.52 -6.40 5.16
CA ARG A 94 2.85 -5.47 4.23
C ARG A 94 3.69 -5.21 2.99
N THR A 95 4.99 -4.92 3.16
CA THR A 95 5.91 -4.72 2.04
C THR A 95 5.97 -5.95 1.12
N TYR A 96 5.98 -7.18 1.67
CA TYR A 96 5.89 -8.40 0.87
C TYR A 96 4.57 -8.50 0.08
N SER A 97 3.44 -8.19 0.72
CA SER A 97 2.14 -8.17 0.06
C SER A 97 2.10 -7.17 -1.10
N ASP A 98 2.55 -5.94 -0.85
CA ASP A 98 2.58 -4.87 -1.86
C ASP A 98 3.51 -5.21 -3.04
N LEU A 99 4.64 -5.87 -2.75
CA LEU A 99 5.58 -6.32 -3.77
C LEU A 99 4.94 -7.40 -4.66
N ARG A 100 4.26 -8.39 -4.06
CA ARG A 100 3.54 -9.43 -4.81
C ARG A 100 2.42 -8.85 -5.69
N GLN A 101 1.68 -7.88 -5.16
CA GLN A 101 0.65 -7.16 -5.93
C GLN A 101 1.25 -6.39 -7.10
N THR A 102 2.34 -5.66 -6.85
CA THR A 102 3.05 -4.88 -7.89
C THR A 102 3.58 -5.80 -8.99
N GLN A 103 4.18 -6.94 -8.64
CA GLN A 103 4.64 -7.95 -9.60
C GLN A 103 3.51 -8.55 -10.43
N THR A 104 2.34 -8.77 -9.82
CA THR A 104 1.16 -9.25 -10.56
C THR A 104 0.69 -8.20 -11.56
N ALA A 105 0.61 -6.93 -11.14
CA ALA A 105 0.23 -5.83 -12.03
C ALA A 105 1.22 -5.64 -13.19
N ILE A 106 2.53 -5.81 -12.97
CA ILE A 106 3.54 -5.78 -14.04
C ILE A 106 3.25 -6.86 -15.07
N ARG A 107 3.01 -8.11 -14.63
CA ARG A 107 2.69 -9.22 -15.53
C ARG A 107 1.42 -8.98 -16.32
N ASP A 108 0.39 -8.39 -15.72
CA ASP A 108 -0.87 -8.11 -16.41
C ASP A 108 -0.71 -7.01 -17.46
N VAL A 109 0.08 -5.97 -17.17
CA VAL A 109 0.45 -4.94 -18.16
C VAL A 109 1.27 -5.55 -19.30
N GLU A 110 2.24 -6.41 -18.98
CA GLU A 110 3.06 -7.09 -20.00
C GLU A 110 2.23 -8.01 -20.89
N ARG A 111 1.25 -8.74 -20.33
CA ARG A 111 0.29 -9.54 -21.11
C ARG A 111 -0.59 -8.72 -22.02
N THR A 112 -0.89 -7.48 -21.63
CA THR A 112 -1.74 -6.57 -22.43
C THR A 112 -0.94 -5.92 -23.57
N LEU A 113 0.39 -5.79 -23.41
CA LEU A 113 1.29 -5.21 -24.41
C LEU A 113 1.77 -6.21 -25.48
N LEU A 114 1.67 -7.52 -25.23
CA LEU A 114 2.10 -8.62 -26.12
C LEU A 114 0.94 -9.11 -27.00
#